data_AF-A0AAV2SJ70-F1
#
_entry.id   AF-A0AAV2SJ70-F1
#
_cell.length_a   1.000
_cell.length_b   1.000
_cell.length_c   1.000
_cell.angle_alpha   90.00
_cell.angle_beta   90.00
_cell.angle_gamma   90.00
#
_symmetry.space_group_name_H-M   'P 1'
#
loop_
_entity.id
_entity.type
_entity.pdbx_description
1 polymer ?
#
loop_
_entity_poly.entity_id
_entity_poly.type
_entity_poly.pdbx_seq_one_letter_code
_entity_poly.pdbx_strand_id
1 'polypeptide(L)'
;MLRYSLILVGFLPLVLGYSNGGPGSACGNLLPQHHGMTVQRGTSLFSITLPGNTVQRGSETQLFLQGAGGETFKGFFVQGFEGTDGSSGVFQPSRNVQPRSCTGTENAATHTSPSEKSKVTLLWTAPNYATTVEFKSTVAVDKTTIHTNKPLSVNVV
;
A
#
# COMPACT_ATOMS: atom_id res chain seq x y z
N MET A 1 7.58 29.08 -55.19
CA MET A 1 6.37 29.05 -54.34
C MET A 1 6.44 27.80 -53.45
N LEU A 2 6.00 27.96 -52.20
CA LEU A 2 6.19 27.17 -50.96
C LEU A 2 6.51 25.66 -51.04
N ARG A 3 7.55 25.25 -50.29
CA ARG A 3 7.80 23.86 -49.85
C ARG A 3 7.06 23.61 -48.52
N TYR A 4 6.00 22.81 -48.52
CA TYR A 4 5.31 22.40 -47.29
C TYR A 4 6.05 21.23 -46.64
N SER A 5 6.70 21.46 -45.49
CA SER A 5 7.13 20.36 -44.60
C SER A 5 5.96 20.00 -43.68
N LEU A 6 5.43 18.78 -43.82
CA LEU A 6 4.49 18.21 -42.86
C LEU A 6 5.26 17.87 -41.57
N ILE A 7 5.08 18.68 -40.53
CA ILE A 7 5.54 18.36 -39.18
C ILE A 7 4.48 17.45 -38.56
N LEU A 8 4.77 16.16 -38.49
CA LEU A 8 3.98 15.18 -37.75
C LEU A 8 4.21 15.43 -36.25
N VAL A 9 3.34 16.21 -35.62
CA VAL A 9 3.36 16.43 -34.17
C VAL A 9 2.91 15.14 -33.49
N GLY A 10 3.87 14.33 -33.07
CA GLY A 10 3.64 13.13 -32.27
C GLY A 10 3.05 13.53 -30.92
N PHE A 11 1.78 13.23 -30.70
CA PHE A 11 1.18 13.24 -29.38
C PHE A 11 1.84 12.12 -28.56
N LEU A 12 2.85 12.48 -27.77
CA LEU A 12 3.29 11.65 -26.65
C LEU A 12 2.20 11.74 -25.59
N PRO A 13 1.47 10.66 -25.27
CA PRO A 13 0.55 10.68 -24.15
C PRO A 13 1.37 10.93 -22.89
N LEU A 14 1.22 12.11 -22.31
CA LEU A 14 1.72 12.40 -20.97
C LEU A 14 0.93 11.48 -20.04
N VAL A 15 1.50 10.32 -19.70
CA VAL A 15 0.91 9.41 -18.73
C VAL A 15 0.97 10.14 -17.39
N LEU A 16 -0.13 10.77 -17.02
CA LEU A 16 -0.33 11.37 -15.70
C LEU A 16 -0.29 10.23 -14.68
N GLY A 17 0.89 9.96 -14.13
CA GLY A 17 1.04 9.05 -13.01
C GLY A 17 0.27 9.62 -11.84
N TYR A 18 -0.85 8.99 -11.49
CA TYR A 18 -1.71 9.44 -10.40
C TYR A 18 -0.91 9.43 -9.10
N SER A 19 -0.69 10.62 -8.55
CA SER A 19 -0.03 10.88 -7.27
C SER A 19 -0.90 10.50 -6.06
N ASN A 20 -2.13 10.01 -6.30
CA ASN A 20 -3.19 9.87 -5.32
C ASN A 20 -3.53 8.39 -5.05
N GLY A 21 -2.61 7.70 -4.38
CA GLY A 21 -2.77 6.34 -3.89
C GLY A 21 -2.80 5.21 -4.93
N GLY A 22 -2.46 4.00 -4.50
CA GLY A 22 -2.50 2.81 -5.34
C GLY A 22 -3.92 2.51 -5.85
N PRO A 23 -4.08 2.10 -7.12
CA PRO A 23 -5.39 1.77 -7.71
C PRO A 23 -5.95 0.45 -7.18
N GLY A 24 -7.23 0.18 -7.40
CA GLY A 24 -7.88 -1.08 -7.01
C GLY A 24 -7.26 -2.33 -7.69
N SER A 25 -6.62 -2.18 -8.85
CA SER A 25 -5.90 -3.30 -9.48
C SER A 25 -4.68 -3.77 -8.67
N ALA A 26 -4.18 -2.96 -7.73
CA ALA A 26 -3.14 -3.39 -6.79
C ALA A 26 -3.65 -4.41 -5.76
N CYS A 27 -4.97 -4.58 -5.58
CA CYS A 27 -5.53 -5.57 -4.66
C CYS A 27 -5.15 -7.02 -5.00
N GLY A 28 -4.84 -7.31 -6.27
CA GLY A 28 -4.50 -8.67 -6.71
C GLY A 28 -3.07 -9.10 -6.37
N ASN A 29 -2.12 -8.15 -6.31
CA ASN A 29 -0.70 -8.47 -6.17
C ASN A 29 0.06 -7.56 -5.19
N LEU A 30 -0.59 -6.54 -4.63
CA LEU A 30 -0.03 -5.49 -3.77
C LEU A 30 1.08 -4.69 -4.45
N LEU A 31 1.18 -4.73 -5.78
CA LEU A 31 2.20 -4.02 -6.51
C LEU A 31 1.63 -2.69 -7.05
N PRO A 32 2.44 -1.62 -7.07
CA PRO A 32 2.09 -0.43 -7.80
C PRO A 32 1.83 -0.75 -9.28
N GLN A 33 1.12 0.13 -9.99
CA GLN A 33 0.70 -0.12 -11.37
C GLN A 33 1.43 0.83 -12.33
N HIS A 34 2.75 0.73 -12.34
CA HIS A 34 3.63 1.41 -13.30
C HIS A 34 4.70 0.45 -13.81
N HIS A 35 5.25 0.75 -14.98
CA HIS A 35 6.20 -0.13 -15.67
C HIS A 35 7.61 0.00 -15.07
N GLY A 36 8.43 -1.04 -15.23
CA GLY A 36 9.85 -1.01 -14.88
C GLY A 36 10.16 -1.18 -13.39
N MET A 37 9.21 -1.65 -12.59
CA MET A 37 9.45 -1.92 -11.18
C MET A 37 10.32 -3.17 -10.98
N THR A 38 11.17 -3.10 -9.97
CA THR A 38 12.01 -4.18 -9.49
C THR A 38 11.73 -4.41 -8.01
N VAL A 39 11.33 -5.64 -7.68
CA VAL A 39 11.26 -6.08 -6.29
C VAL A 39 12.68 -6.28 -5.79
N GLN A 40 13.07 -5.53 -4.77
CA GLN A 40 14.37 -5.66 -4.13
C GLN A 40 14.48 -7.03 -3.47
N ARG A 41 15.61 -7.69 -3.73
CA ARG A 41 15.91 -9.01 -3.18
C ARG A 41 16.48 -8.88 -1.77
N GLY A 42 16.19 -9.86 -0.93
CA GLY A 42 16.66 -9.90 0.46
C GLY A 42 15.61 -9.38 1.45
N THR A 43 16.02 -9.25 2.70
CA THR A 43 15.13 -8.78 3.78
C THR A 43 14.77 -7.32 3.57
N SER A 44 13.47 -7.01 3.58
CA SER A 44 12.99 -5.64 3.54
C SER A 44 13.49 -4.86 4.78
N LEU A 45 13.98 -3.64 4.56
CA LEU A 45 14.27 -2.68 5.63
C LEU A 45 13.00 -2.01 6.16
N PHE A 46 11.84 -2.32 5.58
CA PHE A 46 10.55 -1.84 6.00
C PHE A 46 9.75 -2.96 6.67
N SER A 47 8.98 -2.59 7.69
CA SER A 47 8.16 -3.55 8.44
C SER A 47 6.84 -2.92 8.84
N ILE A 48 5.80 -3.76 8.88
CA ILE A 48 4.53 -3.45 9.50
C ILE A 48 4.48 -4.12 10.88
N THR A 49 4.07 -3.36 11.90
CA THR A 49 4.08 -3.81 13.29
C THR A 49 2.81 -3.36 14.02
N LEU A 50 2.46 -4.09 15.08
CA LEU A 50 1.39 -3.80 16.02
C LEU A 50 2.02 -3.74 17.44
N PRO A 51 1.63 -2.79 18.30
CA PRO A 51 1.97 -2.87 19.71
C PRO A 51 1.18 -4.02 20.37
N GLY A 52 1.83 -5.18 20.50
CA GLY A 52 1.23 -6.41 21.02
C GLY A 52 1.01 -7.48 19.95
N ASN A 53 0.26 -8.53 20.29
CA ASN A 53 -0.01 -9.67 19.42
C ASN A 53 -1.51 -10.00 19.25
N THR A 54 -2.36 -9.28 19.96
CA THR A 54 -3.81 -9.50 20.00
C THR A 54 -4.55 -8.17 19.88
N VAL A 55 -5.72 -8.21 19.25
CA VAL A 55 -6.61 -7.06 19.09
C VAL A 55 -8.01 -7.47 19.49
N GLN A 56 -8.71 -6.63 20.25
CA GLN A 56 -10.08 -6.92 20.63
C GLN A 56 -11.00 -6.83 19.40
N ARG A 57 -11.91 -7.78 19.25
CA ARG A 57 -12.94 -7.75 18.20
C ARG A 57 -13.69 -6.42 18.15
N GLY A 58 -13.86 -5.88 16.94
CA GLY A 58 -14.53 -4.60 16.69
C GLY A 58 -13.80 -3.35 17.20
N SER A 59 -12.62 -3.50 17.82
CA SER A 59 -11.83 -2.35 18.29
C SER A 59 -10.99 -1.75 17.17
N GLU A 60 -10.75 -0.44 17.26
CA GLU A 60 -9.77 0.25 16.46
C GLU A 60 -8.37 0.09 17.08
N THR A 61 -7.36 -0.16 16.25
CA THR A 61 -5.96 -0.23 16.67
C THR A 61 -5.03 0.44 15.68
N GLN A 62 -3.80 0.70 16.13
CA GLN A 62 -2.77 1.35 15.34
C GLN A 62 -1.74 0.33 14.85
N LEU A 63 -1.62 0.23 13.52
CA LEU A 63 -0.52 -0.46 12.86
C LEU A 63 0.54 0.56 12.44
N PHE A 64 1.81 0.18 12.51
CA PHE A 64 2.93 1.03 12.14
C PHE A 64 3.71 0.42 10.99
N LEU A 65 3.69 1.08 9.83
CA LEU A 65 4.59 0.78 8.71
C LEU A 65 5.79 1.73 8.79
N GLN A 66 6.99 1.18 8.95
CA GLN A 66 8.20 1.98 9.21
C GLN A 66 9.45 1.43 8.52
N GLY A 67 10.37 2.32 8.16
CA GLY A 67 11.73 1.99 7.74
C GLY A 67 12.69 1.87 8.92
N ALA A 68 13.61 0.90 8.86
CA ALA A 68 14.71 0.74 9.80
C ALA A 68 15.92 1.61 9.38
N GLY A 69 16.80 1.96 10.34
CA GLY A 69 18.07 2.62 10.00
C GLY A 69 17.95 4.01 9.36
N GLY A 70 16.80 4.68 9.46
CA GLY A 70 16.55 5.97 8.80
C GLY A 70 16.01 5.87 7.37
N GLU A 71 15.75 4.65 6.88
CA GLU A 71 15.15 4.45 5.56
C GLU A 71 13.78 5.11 5.43
N THR A 72 13.51 5.64 4.24
CA THR A 72 12.25 6.33 3.92
C THR A 72 11.59 5.71 2.70
N PHE A 73 10.29 5.94 2.57
CA PHE A 73 9.49 5.47 1.45
C PHE A 73 8.50 6.52 0.99
N LYS A 74 8.10 6.42 -0.28
CA LYS A 74 7.19 7.36 -0.94
C LYS A 74 5.78 6.80 -1.06
N GLY A 75 5.67 5.50 -1.33
CA GLY A 75 4.40 4.80 -1.47
C GLY A 75 4.32 3.53 -0.62
N PHE A 76 3.09 3.08 -0.39
CA PHE A 76 2.83 1.77 0.20
C PHE A 76 1.48 1.23 -0.26
N PHE A 77 1.33 -0.08 -0.14
CA PHE A 77 0.05 -0.77 -0.21
C PHE A 77 0.03 -1.82 0.90
N VAL A 78 -0.93 -1.74 1.80
CA VAL A 78 -1.15 -2.68 2.92
C VAL A 78 -2.54 -3.27 2.76
N GLN A 79 -2.68 -4.57 2.94
CA GLN A 79 -3.97 -5.24 2.90
C GLN A 79 -3.99 -6.31 3.99
N GLY A 80 -5.07 -6.34 4.79
CA GLY A 80 -5.29 -7.37 5.80
C GLY A 80 -6.02 -8.55 5.16
N PHE A 81 -5.50 -9.77 5.30
CA PHE A 81 -6.06 -11.00 4.73
C PHE A 81 -6.62 -11.90 5.82
N GLU A 82 -7.75 -12.55 5.54
CA GLU A 82 -8.33 -13.60 6.37
C GLU A 82 -8.51 -14.86 5.52
N GLY A 83 -7.88 -15.96 5.93
CA GLY A 83 -7.95 -17.23 5.20
C GLY A 83 -7.53 -17.13 3.73
N THR A 84 -8.23 -17.84 2.86
CA THR A 84 -8.03 -17.84 1.39
C THR A 84 -8.93 -16.87 0.65
N ASP A 85 -10.02 -16.44 1.30
CA ASP A 85 -11.22 -15.94 0.60
C ASP A 85 -11.38 -14.43 0.64
N GLY A 86 -10.53 -13.68 1.33
CA GLY A 86 -10.54 -12.23 1.16
C GLY A 86 -9.89 -11.42 2.26
N SER A 87 -9.98 -10.11 2.07
CA SER A 87 -9.34 -9.14 2.96
C SER A 87 -10.28 -8.65 4.07
N SER A 88 -9.72 -8.40 5.25
CA SER A 88 -10.44 -8.29 6.53
C SER A 88 -10.21 -6.95 7.26
N GLY A 89 -11.21 -6.58 8.06
CA GLY A 89 -11.29 -5.32 8.78
C GLY A 89 -11.42 -4.08 7.88
N VAL A 90 -11.29 -2.90 8.49
CA VAL A 90 -11.53 -1.61 7.83
C VAL A 90 -10.43 -0.64 8.22
N PHE A 91 -9.75 -0.05 7.23
CA PHE A 91 -8.79 1.02 7.43
C PHE A 91 -9.49 2.39 7.42
N GLN A 92 -9.06 3.31 8.28
CA GLN A 92 -9.59 4.67 8.33
C GLN A 92 -8.69 5.63 7.54
N PRO A 93 -9.26 6.67 6.90
CA PRO A 93 -8.46 7.67 6.20
C PRO A 93 -7.69 8.55 7.19
N SER A 94 -6.50 8.98 6.77
CA SER A 94 -5.71 9.97 7.48
C SER A 94 -4.96 10.86 6.50
N ARG A 95 -4.19 11.84 6.99
CA ARG A 95 -3.37 12.71 6.14
C ARG A 95 -2.48 11.95 5.15
N ASN A 96 -1.95 10.80 5.56
CA ASN A 96 -0.99 10.00 4.78
C ASN A 96 -1.57 8.67 4.29
N VAL A 97 -2.81 8.35 4.64
CA VAL A 97 -3.44 7.05 4.40
C VAL A 97 -4.76 7.24 3.67
N GLN A 98 -4.88 6.60 2.52
CA GLN A 98 -6.10 6.46 1.74
C GLN A 98 -6.55 5.01 1.80
N PRO A 99 -7.73 4.72 2.37
CA PRO A 99 -8.30 3.39 2.35
C PRO A 99 -8.69 2.99 0.92
N ARG A 100 -8.70 1.69 0.66
CA ARG A 100 -9.05 1.08 -0.62
C ARG A 100 -9.93 -0.13 -0.39
N SER A 101 -10.95 -0.24 -1.23
CA SER A 101 -11.85 -1.39 -1.23
C SER A 101 -11.37 -2.46 -2.20
N CYS A 102 -10.84 -3.56 -1.66
CA CYS A 102 -10.41 -4.71 -2.46
C CYS A 102 -11.48 -5.78 -2.58
N THR A 103 -12.33 -5.95 -1.56
CA THR A 103 -13.42 -6.93 -1.55
C THR A 103 -14.71 -6.34 -0.96
N GLY A 104 -15.07 -5.11 -1.35
CA GLY A 104 -16.31 -4.46 -0.92
C GLY A 104 -16.24 -3.73 0.42
N THR A 105 -15.17 -3.91 1.20
CA THR A 105 -14.85 -3.15 2.42
C THR A 105 -13.51 -2.44 2.26
N GLU A 106 -13.26 -1.36 3.01
CA GLU A 106 -11.98 -0.62 2.99
C GLU A 106 -10.83 -1.39 3.68
N ASN A 107 -10.56 -2.60 3.22
CA ASN A 107 -9.64 -3.58 3.80
C ASN A 107 -8.21 -3.49 3.29
N ALA A 108 -7.91 -2.48 2.47
CA ALA A 108 -6.57 -2.09 2.11
C ALA A 108 -6.34 -0.60 2.39
N ALA A 109 -5.07 -0.23 2.47
CA ALA A 109 -4.61 1.12 2.70
C ALA A 109 -3.42 1.44 1.82
N THR A 110 -3.40 2.65 1.26
CA THR A 110 -2.30 3.16 0.43
C THR A 110 -1.96 4.60 0.81
N HIS A 111 -0.83 5.10 0.32
CA HIS A 111 -0.41 6.49 0.49
C HIS A 111 -1.38 7.49 -0.17
N THR A 112 -1.47 8.71 0.36
CA THR A 112 -2.21 9.84 -0.27
C THR A 112 -1.34 10.69 -1.19
N SER A 113 -0.02 10.63 -1.02
CA SER A 113 0.95 11.42 -1.80
C SER A 113 2.34 10.76 -1.77
N PRO A 114 3.21 11.04 -2.75
CA PRO A 114 4.56 10.48 -2.85
C PRO A 114 5.58 11.21 -1.96
N SER A 115 5.13 12.02 -0.99
CA SER A 115 6.03 12.65 -0.02
C SER A 115 6.82 11.58 0.73
N GLU A 116 8.07 11.86 1.08
CA GLU A 116 8.89 10.91 1.84
C GLU A 116 8.34 10.73 3.26
N LYS A 117 8.38 9.47 3.73
CA LYS A 117 7.88 9.05 5.03
C LYS A 117 8.86 8.05 5.61
N SER A 118 9.26 8.22 6.86
CA SER A 118 9.99 7.19 7.63
C SER A 118 9.04 6.24 8.35
N LYS A 119 7.82 6.72 8.67
CA LYS A 119 6.78 5.98 9.37
C LYS A 119 5.39 6.45 8.94
N VAL A 120 4.45 5.51 8.85
CA VAL A 120 3.02 5.75 8.70
C VAL A 120 2.27 4.97 9.76
N THR A 121 1.32 5.65 10.40
CA THR A 121 0.34 5.04 11.31
C THR A 121 -0.92 4.73 10.52
N LEU A 122 -1.32 3.46 10.48
CA LEU A 122 -2.56 3.01 9.88
C LEU A 122 -3.54 2.72 11.01
N LEU A 123 -4.68 3.42 11.01
CA LEU A 123 -5.80 3.08 11.86
C LEU A 123 -6.57 1.94 11.18
N TRP A 124 -6.79 0.87 11.92
CA TRP A 124 -7.50 -0.32 11.43
C TRP A 124 -8.49 -0.79 12.49
N THR A 125 -9.74 -0.95 12.09
CA THR A 125 -10.81 -1.54 12.89
C THR A 125 -10.88 -3.04 12.62
N ALA A 126 -10.73 -3.83 13.68
CA ALA A 126 -10.79 -5.28 13.62
C ALA A 126 -12.21 -5.77 13.28
N PRO A 127 -12.35 -6.95 12.65
CA PRO A 127 -13.65 -7.62 12.53
C PRO A 127 -14.28 -7.84 13.90
N ASN A 128 -15.61 -7.94 13.94
CA ASN A 128 -16.39 -8.13 15.16
C ASN A 128 -16.48 -9.61 15.61
N TYR A 129 -15.63 -10.47 15.08
CA TYR A 129 -15.52 -11.90 15.39
C TYR A 129 -14.06 -12.30 15.55
N ALA A 130 -13.81 -13.42 16.24
CA ALA A 130 -12.47 -13.94 16.47
C ALA A 130 -11.88 -14.55 15.19
N THR A 131 -10.65 -14.20 14.86
CA THR A 131 -9.97 -14.63 13.64
C THR A 131 -8.47 -14.33 13.70
N THR A 132 -7.71 -14.77 12.70
CA THR A 132 -6.34 -14.34 12.46
C THR A 132 -6.28 -13.53 11.17
N VAL A 133 -5.83 -12.28 11.28
CA VAL A 133 -5.64 -11.39 10.13
C VAL A 133 -4.15 -11.30 9.80
N GLU A 134 -3.80 -11.58 8.55
CA GLU A 134 -2.44 -11.44 8.04
C GLU A 134 -2.31 -10.16 7.20
N PHE A 135 -1.54 -9.19 7.68
CA PHE A 135 -1.23 -7.98 6.93
C PHE A 135 -0.05 -8.21 6.00
N LYS A 136 -0.32 -8.21 4.70
CA LYS A 136 0.72 -8.16 3.66
C LYS A 136 0.94 -6.72 3.26
N SER A 137 2.20 -6.37 2.97
CA SER A 137 2.54 -5.00 2.59
C SER A 137 3.69 -4.93 1.60
N THR A 138 3.54 -3.98 0.67
CA THR A 138 4.56 -3.57 -0.28
C THR A 138 4.87 -2.10 -0.06
N VAL A 139 6.15 -1.75 -0.09
CA VAL A 139 6.65 -0.38 0.08
C VAL A 139 7.37 0.04 -1.20
N ALA A 140 7.10 1.25 -1.67
CA ALA A 140 7.79 1.86 -2.81
C ALA A 140 8.71 2.97 -2.31
N VAL A 141 10.02 2.79 -2.54
CA VAL A 141 11.06 3.77 -2.19
C VAL A 141 11.11 4.87 -3.26
N ASP A 142 11.01 4.47 -4.53
CA ASP A 142 10.93 5.34 -5.69
C ASP A 142 10.01 4.74 -6.78
N LYS A 143 10.07 5.26 -8.01
CA LYS A 143 9.24 4.83 -9.15
C LYS A 143 9.63 3.46 -9.73
N THR A 144 10.63 2.80 -9.19
CA THR A 144 11.18 1.55 -9.72
C THR A 144 11.53 0.58 -8.60
N THR A 145 11.88 1.07 -7.43
CA THR A 145 12.33 0.27 -6.30
C THR A 145 11.18 -0.02 -5.35
N ILE A 146 10.83 -1.30 -5.21
CA ILE A 146 9.83 -1.75 -4.24
C ILE A 146 10.37 -2.86 -3.33
N HIS A 147 9.84 -2.95 -2.12
CA HIS A 147 10.11 -4.02 -1.16
C HIS A 147 8.81 -4.68 -0.73
N THR A 148 8.79 -6.01 -0.75
CA THR A 148 7.73 -6.81 -0.12
C THR A 148 8.14 -7.15 1.30
N ASN A 149 7.31 -6.79 2.27
CA ASN A 149 7.63 -7.00 3.68
C ASN A 149 7.23 -8.41 4.13
N LYS A 150 7.86 -8.89 5.20
CA LYS A 150 7.37 -10.06 5.92
C LYS A 150 5.94 -9.77 6.41
N PRO A 151 4.97 -10.68 6.19
CA PRO A 151 3.61 -10.49 6.69
C PRO A 151 3.56 -10.38 8.23
N LEU A 152 2.62 -9.58 8.72
CA LEU A 152 2.31 -9.47 10.15
C LEU A 152 1.00 -10.20 10.43
N SER A 153 1.06 -11.25 11.25
CA SER A 153 -0.13 -11.98 11.72
C SER A 153 -0.63 -11.40 13.03
N VAL A 154 -1.92 -11.12 13.12
CA VAL A 154 -2.60 -10.56 14.30
C VAL A 154 -3.80 -11.43 14.67
N ASN A 155 -3.91 -11.78 15.95
CA ASN A 155 -5.07 -12.51 16.45
C ASN A 155 -6.13 -11.54 16.95
N VAL A 156 -7.32 -11.62 16.37
CA VAL A 156 -8.50 -10.91 16.85
C VAL A 156 -9.21 -11.80 17.86
N VAL A 157 -9.37 -11.30 19.08
CA VAL A 157 -9.92 -12.05 20.24
C VAL A 157 -11.15 -11.39 20.83
#